data_AF-A0A440H3Q8-F1
#
_entry.id   AF-A0A440H3Q8-F1
#
_cell.length_a   1.000
_cell.length_b   1.000
_cell.length_c   1.000
_cell.angle_alpha   90.00
_cell.angle_beta   90.00
_cell.angle_gamma   90.00
#
_symmetry.space_group_name_H-M   'P 1'
#
loop_
_entity.id
_entity.type
_entity.pdbx_description
1 polymer ?
#
loop_
_entity_poly.entity_id
_entity_poly.type
_entity_poly.pdbx_seq_one_letter_code
_entity_poly.pdbx_strand_id
1 'polypeptide(L)'
;MTRKIFVSLPVTDVRASRAFYESLGFKNNPQFTGETTAGMVWSDEINFMLLSRDTWQTMTTRPIPPSTSSEVMLALCLDTREAVDAMAAAAAANGGTIDINPVEDHGFMYTRDLADPDGHALGAMWMDASATPSEVADQAAALPKR
;
A
#
# COMPACT_ATOMS: atom_id res chain seq x y z
N MET A 1 16.80 9.80 -17.42
CA MET A 1 16.50 8.62 -16.58
C MET A 1 15.22 8.90 -15.81
N THR A 2 14.27 7.96 -15.82
CA THR A 2 13.07 8.00 -14.97
C THR A 2 13.50 7.82 -13.51
N ARG A 3 12.94 8.62 -12.60
CA ARG A 3 13.22 8.48 -11.16
C ARG A 3 12.45 7.27 -10.63
N LYS A 4 13.06 6.50 -9.71
CA LYS A 4 12.47 5.32 -9.07
C LYS A 4 12.28 5.56 -7.58
N ILE A 5 11.33 4.86 -6.98
CA ILE A 5 11.11 4.83 -5.53
C ILE A 5 11.23 3.39 -5.01
N PHE A 6 11.97 3.25 -3.90
CA PHE A 6 12.02 2.05 -3.10
C PHE A 6 11.46 2.39 -1.72
N VAL A 7 10.31 1.82 -1.39
CA VAL A 7 9.63 2.00 -0.10
C VAL A 7 10.10 0.89 0.83
N SER A 8 10.91 1.22 1.83
CA SER A 8 11.31 0.26 2.85
C SER A 8 10.25 0.17 3.93
N LEU A 9 9.82 -1.05 4.28
CA LEU A 9 8.82 -1.32 5.32
C LEU A 9 9.38 -2.34 6.32
N PRO A 10 9.43 -2.02 7.62
CA PRO A 10 9.85 -2.97 8.65
C PRO A 10 8.74 -3.98 8.92
N VAL A 11 9.05 -5.27 8.79
CA VAL A 11 8.11 -6.38 8.99
C VAL A 11 8.60 -7.36 10.05
N THR A 12 7.66 -8.01 10.73
CA THR A 12 7.94 -9.04 11.76
C THR A 12 8.22 -10.41 11.15
N ASP A 13 7.56 -10.75 10.05
CA ASP A 13 7.80 -11.98 9.28
C ASP A 13 7.88 -11.66 7.79
N VAL A 14 9.08 -11.77 7.22
CA VAL A 14 9.37 -11.47 5.81
C VAL A 14 8.64 -12.43 4.87
N ARG A 15 8.47 -13.70 5.24
CA ARG A 15 7.79 -14.69 4.39
C ARG A 15 6.29 -14.46 4.37
N ALA A 16 5.69 -14.21 5.53
CA ALA A 16 4.27 -13.88 5.63
C ALA A 16 3.95 -12.58 4.87
N SER A 17 4.77 -11.55 5.08
CA SER A 17 4.61 -10.26 4.38
C SER A 17 4.77 -10.42 2.88
N ARG A 18 5.77 -11.17 2.42
CA ARG A 18 5.92 -11.47 0.99
C ARG A 18 4.66 -12.11 0.41
N ALA A 19 4.13 -13.15 1.05
CA ALA A 19 2.92 -13.83 0.60
C ALA A 19 1.71 -12.87 0.54
N PHE A 20 1.58 -11.99 1.55
CA PHE A 20 0.57 -10.94 1.55
C PHE A 20 0.71 -10.02 0.33
N TYR A 21 1.87 -9.42 0.09
CA TYR A 21 2.07 -8.52 -1.06
C TYR A 21 1.92 -9.24 -2.42
N GLU A 22 2.35 -10.51 -2.54
CA GLU A 22 2.09 -11.33 -3.73
C GLU A 22 0.59 -11.49 -3.98
N SER A 23 -0.23 -11.67 -2.93
CA SER A 23 -1.68 -11.77 -3.04
C SER A 23 -2.36 -10.48 -3.54
N LEU A 24 -1.74 -9.33 -3.30
CA LEU A 24 -2.21 -8.03 -3.79
C LEU A 24 -1.77 -7.74 -5.24
N GLY A 25 -1.03 -8.66 -5.87
CA GLY A 25 -0.56 -8.52 -7.25
C GLY A 25 0.87 -8.01 -7.41
N PHE A 26 1.61 -7.80 -6.31
CA PHE A 26 3.05 -7.49 -6.41
C PHE A 26 3.82 -8.71 -6.91
N LYS A 27 4.90 -8.46 -7.65
CA LYS A 27 5.81 -9.52 -8.11
C LYS A 27 7.06 -9.55 -7.27
N ASN A 28 7.42 -10.70 -6.73
CA ASN A 28 8.70 -10.83 -6.04
C ASN A 28 9.88 -10.65 -7.01
N ASN A 29 10.90 -9.90 -6.59
CA ASN A 29 12.19 -9.82 -7.27
C ASN A 29 13.22 -10.68 -6.51
N PRO A 30 13.62 -11.85 -7.05
CA PRO A 30 14.56 -12.75 -6.39
C PRO A 30 15.94 -12.14 -6.13
N GLN A 31 16.36 -11.13 -6.91
CA GLN A 31 17.67 -10.49 -6.74
C GLN A 31 17.73 -9.64 -5.46
N PHE A 32 16.58 -9.17 -4.97
CA PHE A 32 16.44 -8.36 -3.76
C PHE A 32 15.77 -9.12 -2.62
N THR A 33 15.64 -10.44 -2.75
CA THR A 33 14.96 -11.30 -1.79
C THR A 33 15.92 -12.31 -1.20
N GLY A 34 15.97 -12.36 0.13
CA GLY A 34 16.79 -13.27 0.91
C GLY A 34 16.04 -13.73 2.15
N GLU A 35 16.78 -14.09 3.20
CA GLU A 35 16.18 -14.55 4.46
C GLU A 35 15.55 -13.40 5.26
N THR A 36 16.19 -12.24 5.28
CA THR A 36 15.76 -11.08 6.08
C THR A 36 15.12 -9.97 5.26
N THR A 37 15.01 -10.13 3.93
CA THR A 37 14.47 -9.12 3.03
C THR A 37 13.64 -9.72 1.91
N ALA A 38 12.63 -9.00 1.43
CA ALA A 38 11.92 -9.32 0.20
C ALA A 38 11.69 -8.07 -0.65
N GLY A 39 12.12 -8.12 -1.91
CA GLY A 39 11.84 -7.07 -2.89
C GLY A 39 10.53 -7.37 -3.63
N MET A 40 9.55 -6.47 -3.49
CA MET A 40 8.21 -6.59 -4.06
C MET A 40 8.00 -5.49 -5.11
N VAL A 41 7.82 -5.88 -6.37
CA VAL A 41 7.68 -4.98 -7.52
C VAL A 41 6.21 -4.66 -7.73
N TRP A 42 5.86 -3.37 -7.64
CA TRP A 42 4.54 -2.86 -8.04
C TRP A 42 4.54 -2.46 -9.52
N SER A 43 5.55 -1.68 -9.92
CA SER A 43 5.80 -1.28 -11.31
C SER A 43 7.30 -1.19 -11.59
N ASP A 44 7.68 -0.86 -12.83
CA ASP A 44 9.09 -0.66 -13.21
C ASP A 44 9.78 0.46 -12.38
N GLU A 45 8.99 1.40 -11.84
CA GLU A 45 9.43 2.56 -11.06
C GLU A 45 9.20 2.43 -9.54
N ILE A 46 8.25 1.60 -9.10
CA ILE A 46 7.81 1.52 -7.70
C ILE A 46 8.08 0.12 -7.14
N ASN A 47 8.90 0.06 -6.09
CA ASN A 47 9.30 -1.18 -5.43
C ASN A 47 9.12 -1.04 -3.92
N PHE A 48 8.65 -2.10 -3.27
CA PHE A 48 8.49 -2.22 -1.83
C PHE A 48 9.56 -3.18 -1.31
N MET A 49 10.36 -2.74 -0.36
CA MET A 49 11.41 -3.51 0.28
C MET A 49 10.93 -3.90 1.67
N LEU A 50 10.50 -5.14 1.82
CA LEU A 50 10.07 -5.69 3.11
C LEU A 50 11.32 -6.13 3.86
N LEU A 51 11.59 -5.55 5.03
CA LEU A 51 12.82 -5.74 5.79
C LEU A 51 12.50 -6.29 7.17
N SER A 52 13.21 -7.32 7.63
CA SER A 52 13.13 -7.70 9.04
C SER A 52 13.46 -6.49 9.93
N ARG A 53 12.86 -6.41 11.12
CA ARG A 53 13.11 -5.29 12.05
C ARG A 53 14.60 -5.09 12.36
N ASP A 54 15.37 -6.17 12.45
CA ASP A 54 16.82 -6.10 12.63
C ASP A 54 17.52 -5.46 11.42
N THR A 55 17.12 -5.82 10.19
CA THR A 55 17.65 -5.21 8.97
C THR A 55 17.29 -3.73 8.89
N TRP A 56 16.05 -3.38 9.20
CA TRP A 56 15.59 -1.99 9.25
C TRP A 56 16.41 -1.13 10.22
N GLN A 57 16.71 -1.65 11.41
CA GLN A 57 17.49 -0.94 12.43
C GLN A 57 18.94 -0.66 12.01
N THR A 58 19.47 -1.36 10.99
CA THR A 58 20.77 -1.00 10.40
C THR A 58 20.72 0.28 9.56
N MET A 59 19.53 0.65 9.08
CA MET A 59 19.32 1.80 8.18
C MET A 59 18.93 3.09 8.93
N THR A 60 18.36 2.98 10.13
CA THR A 60 17.84 4.13 10.87
C THR A 60 17.82 3.88 12.37
N THR A 61 18.03 4.94 13.14
CA THR A 61 17.86 4.95 14.60
C THR A 61 16.47 5.44 15.02
N ARG A 62 15.60 5.82 14.07
CA ARG A 62 14.22 6.21 14.38
C ARG A 62 13.42 4.98 14.86
N PRO A 63 12.57 5.14 15.88
CA PRO A 63 11.76 4.03 16.37
C PRO A 63 10.74 3.60 15.32
N ILE A 64 10.39 2.31 15.32
CA ILE A 64 9.27 1.80 14.53
C ILE A 64 7.98 2.30 15.21
N PRO A 65 7.03 2.90 14.46
CA PRO A 65 5.76 3.35 15.03
C PRO A 65 5.03 2.22 15.77
N PRO A 66 4.35 2.51 16.89
CA PRO A 66 3.45 1.54 17.52
C PRO A 66 2.26 1.27 16.59
N SER A 67 1.58 0.13 16.76
CA SER A 67 0.42 -0.26 15.95
C SER A 67 -0.77 0.70 16.02
N THR A 68 -0.77 1.64 16.97
CA THR A 68 -1.78 2.69 17.11
C THR A 68 -1.44 3.95 16.30
N SER A 69 -0.41 3.91 15.46
CA SER A 69 0.07 5.04 14.67
C SER A 69 0.50 4.57 13.29
N SER A 70 0.27 5.41 12.28
CA SER A 70 0.80 5.21 10.92
C SER A 70 1.78 6.34 10.60
N GLU A 71 2.99 5.99 10.15
CA GLU A 71 3.97 6.99 9.70
C GLU A 71 3.61 7.54 8.31
N VAL A 72 3.03 6.69 7.47
CA VAL A 72 2.65 7.01 6.10
C VAL A 72 1.44 6.14 5.70
N MET A 73 0.71 6.59 4.68
CA MET A 73 -0.25 5.78 3.94
C MET A 73 0.12 5.83 2.45
N LEU A 74 0.18 4.67 1.80
CA LEU A 74 0.60 4.55 0.40
C LEU A 74 -0.59 4.14 -0.46
N ALA A 75 -1.10 5.07 -1.26
CA ALA A 75 -2.19 4.79 -2.19
C ALA A 75 -1.67 4.12 -3.47
N LEU A 76 -2.22 2.96 -3.79
CA LEU A 76 -1.97 2.18 -4.99
C LEU A 76 -3.14 2.35 -5.95
N CYS A 77 -2.89 3.02 -7.08
CA CYS A 77 -3.89 3.20 -8.12
C CYS A 77 -4.15 1.91 -8.89
N LEU A 78 -5.43 1.61 -9.10
CA LEU A 78 -5.95 0.44 -9.79
C LEU A 78 -6.84 0.87 -10.96
N ASP A 79 -7.02 -0.02 -11.92
CA ASP A 79 -7.70 0.30 -13.18
C ASP A 79 -9.22 0.41 -13.05
N THR A 80 -9.83 -0.29 -12.08
CA THR A 80 -11.29 -0.30 -11.88
C THR A 80 -11.69 -0.32 -10.42
N ARG A 81 -12.95 0.00 -10.14
CA ARG A 81 -13.54 -0.10 -8.80
C ARG A 81 -13.58 -1.54 -8.30
N GLU A 82 -13.86 -2.49 -9.17
CA GLU A 82 -13.85 -3.91 -8.85
C GLU A 82 -12.45 -4.39 -8.48
N ALA A 83 -11.40 -3.81 -9.07
CA ALA A 83 -10.03 -4.10 -8.67
C ALA A 83 -9.72 -3.61 -7.25
N VAL A 84 -10.28 -2.47 -6.82
CA VAL A 84 -10.19 -1.99 -5.42
C VAL A 84 -10.83 -3.01 -4.47
N ASP A 85 -12.04 -3.48 -4.77
CA ASP A 85 -12.71 -4.48 -3.95
C ASP A 85 -12.00 -5.83 -3.95
N ALA A 86 -11.45 -6.26 -5.09
CA ALA A 86 -10.67 -7.48 -5.20
C ALA A 86 -9.38 -7.41 -4.37
N MET A 87 -8.68 -6.27 -4.40
CA MET A 87 -7.48 -6.07 -3.58
C MET A 87 -7.82 -6.08 -2.09
N ALA A 88 -8.90 -5.41 -1.68
CA ALA A 88 -9.36 -5.45 -0.29
C ALA A 88 -9.70 -6.89 0.15
N ALA A 89 -10.46 -7.64 -0.65
CA ALA A 89 -10.79 -9.03 -0.35
C ALA A 89 -9.54 -9.92 -0.24
N ALA A 90 -8.56 -9.75 -1.14
CA ALA A 90 -7.29 -10.45 -1.09
C ALA A 90 -6.50 -10.12 0.19
N ALA A 91 -6.45 -8.84 0.59
CA ALA A 91 -5.80 -8.41 1.81
C ALA A 91 -6.41 -9.09 3.04
N ALA A 92 -7.74 -9.07 3.19
CA ALA A 92 -8.44 -9.71 4.29
C ALA A 92 -8.19 -11.22 4.36
N ALA A 93 -8.14 -11.89 3.20
CA ALA A 93 -7.90 -13.34 3.12
C ALA A 93 -6.45 -13.73 3.48
N ASN A 94 -5.49 -12.80 3.39
CA ASN A 94 -4.06 -13.07 3.58
C ASN A 94 -3.47 -12.39 4.82
N GLY A 95 -4.31 -12.08 5.82
CA GLY A 95 -3.86 -11.61 7.14
C GLY A 95 -3.75 -10.08 7.28
N GLY A 96 -4.17 -9.32 6.27
CA GLY A 96 -4.34 -7.88 6.38
C GLY A 96 -5.67 -7.50 7.05
N THR A 97 -5.74 -6.25 7.50
CA THR A 97 -6.99 -5.64 8.00
C THR A 97 -7.55 -4.73 6.92
N ILE A 98 -8.83 -4.85 6.59
CA ILE A 98 -9.49 -3.99 5.60
C ILE A 98 -10.33 -2.91 6.28
N ASP A 99 -10.61 -1.86 5.52
CA ASP A 99 -11.44 -0.72 5.91
C ASP A 99 -10.97 -0.12 7.24
N ILE A 100 -9.65 0.07 7.38
CA ILE A 100 -9.03 0.72 8.55
C ILE A 100 -9.47 2.19 8.69
N ASN A 101 -10.00 2.75 7.61
CA ASN A 101 -10.73 4.02 7.54
C ASN A 101 -12.10 3.77 6.87
N PRO A 102 -13.08 4.68 7.05
CA PRO A 102 -14.34 4.62 6.30
C PRO A 102 -14.09 4.58 4.80
N VAL A 103 -14.82 3.70 4.10
CA VAL A 103 -14.78 3.60 2.63
C VAL A 103 -15.12 4.94 2.02
N GLU A 104 -14.26 5.42 1.13
CA GLU A 104 -14.47 6.68 0.40
C GLU A 104 -15.00 6.37 -0.99
N ASP A 105 -16.25 6.71 -1.22
CA ASP A 105 -16.90 6.63 -2.52
C ASP A 105 -17.47 7.98 -2.90
N HIS A 106 -16.82 8.62 -3.87
CA HIS A 106 -17.20 9.95 -4.35
C HIS A 106 -17.66 9.93 -5.80
N GLY A 107 -17.90 8.75 -6.37
CA GLY A 107 -18.24 8.58 -7.79
C GLY A 107 -17.02 8.62 -8.70
N PHE A 108 -16.23 9.70 -8.67
CA PHE A 108 -15.00 9.88 -9.47
C PHE A 108 -13.75 9.26 -8.82
N MET A 109 -13.81 8.97 -7.52
CA MET A 109 -12.76 8.33 -6.74
C MET A 109 -13.40 7.28 -5.84
N TYR A 110 -12.78 6.11 -5.79
CA TYR A 110 -13.16 5.02 -4.92
C TYR A 110 -11.94 4.46 -4.22
N THR A 111 -11.93 4.52 -2.89
CA THR A 111 -10.78 4.11 -2.09
C THR A 111 -11.20 3.24 -0.92
N ARG A 112 -10.45 2.17 -0.70
CA ARG A 112 -10.52 1.34 0.49
C ARG A 112 -9.14 1.23 1.12
N ASP A 113 -9.02 1.73 2.34
CA ASP A 113 -7.76 1.67 3.08
C ASP A 113 -7.65 0.33 3.81
N LEU A 114 -6.48 -0.28 3.72
CA LEU A 114 -6.14 -1.55 4.34
C LEU A 114 -4.81 -1.43 5.07
N ALA A 115 -4.61 -2.27 6.08
CA ALA A 115 -3.33 -2.45 6.74
C ALA A 115 -2.77 -3.83 6.42
N ASP A 116 -1.47 -3.89 6.13
CA ASP A 116 -0.76 -5.16 6.01
C ASP A 116 -0.62 -5.87 7.38
N PRO A 117 -0.05 -7.09 7.44
CA PRO A 117 0.08 -7.83 8.69
C PRO A 117 0.87 -7.11 9.79
N ASP A 118 1.73 -6.15 9.44
CA ASP A 118 2.53 -5.35 10.37
C ASP A 118 1.91 -3.98 10.68
N GLY A 119 0.75 -3.66 10.09
CA GLY A 119 0.00 -2.43 10.33
C GLY A 119 0.33 -1.29 9.35
N HIS A 120 1.09 -1.54 8.28
CA HIS A 120 1.41 -0.52 7.29
C HIS A 120 0.18 -0.17 6.47
N ALA A 121 -0.19 1.12 6.44
CA ALA A 121 -1.39 1.58 5.75
C ALA A 121 -1.18 1.68 4.23
N LEU A 122 -2.07 1.03 3.48
CA LEU A 122 -2.15 0.99 2.03
C LEU A 122 -3.55 1.45 1.61
N GLY A 123 -3.65 2.31 0.59
CA GLY A 123 -4.93 2.69 0.01
C GLY A 123 -5.13 1.99 -1.33
N ALA A 124 -6.08 1.06 -1.43
CA ALA A 124 -6.51 0.54 -2.73
C ALA A 124 -7.41 1.59 -3.37
N MET A 125 -6.97 2.21 -4.46
CA MET A 125 -7.59 3.42 -4.99
C MET A 125 -7.88 3.28 -6.48
N TRP A 126 -9.06 3.71 -6.89
CA TRP A 126 -9.42 3.94 -8.28
C TRP A 126 -9.82 5.40 -8.48
N MET A 127 -9.45 5.96 -9.63
CA MET A 127 -9.91 7.27 -10.09
C MET A 127 -10.45 7.14 -11.50
N ASP A 128 -11.52 7.88 -11.79
CA ASP A 128 -12.05 8.00 -13.14
C ASP A 128 -11.05 8.75 -14.04
N ALA A 129 -10.39 8.01 -14.94
CA ALA A 129 -9.43 8.58 -15.88
C ALA A 129 -10.06 9.52 -16.92
N SER A 130 -11.39 9.54 -17.04
CA SER A 130 -12.12 10.47 -17.90
C SER A 130 -12.43 11.80 -17.21
N ALA A 131 -12.30 11.88 -15.88
CA ALA A 131 -12.51 13.10 -15.13
C ALA A 131 -11.36 14.09 -15.37
N THR A 132 -11.69 15.33 -15.71
CA THR A 132 -10.71 16.40 -15.86
C THR A 132 -10.16 16.84 -14.49
N PRO A 133 -8.92 17.36 -14.40
CA PRO A 133 -8.37 17.84 -13.13
C PRO A 133 -9.23 18.89 -12.42
N SER A 134 -9.98 19.71 -13.17
CA SER A 134 -10.95 20.66 -12.61
C SER A 134 -12.16 19.97 -11.98
N GLU A 135 -12.69 18.93 -12.64
CA GLU A 135 -13.83 18.17 -12.10
C GLU A 135 -13.44 17.40 -10.84
N VAL A 136 -12.22 16.86 -10.79
CA VAL A 136 -11.67 16.22 -9.58
C VAL A 136 -11.51 17.25 -8.45
N ALA A 137 -11.01 18.44 -8.75
CA ALA A 137 -10.79 19.50 -7.76
C ALA A 137 -12.10 20.06 -7.18
N ASP A 138 -13.09 20.31 -8.03
CA ASP A 138 -14.41 20.82 -7.59
C ASP A 138 -15.15 19.78 -6.74
N GLN A 139 -15.10 18.51 -7.14
CA GLN A 139 -15.72 17.44 -6.37
C GLN A 139 -14.97 17.15 -5.06
N ALA A 140 -13.64 17.25 -5.04
CA ALA A 140 -12.84 17.14 -3.81
C ALA A 140 -13.12 18.31 -2.84
N ALA A 141 -13.32 19.52 -3.35
CA ALA A 141 -13.66 20.70 -2.53
C ALA A 141 -15.06 20.62 -1.90
N ALA A 142 -15.96 19.82 -2.49
CA ALA A 142 -17.31 19.57 -2.00
C ALA A 142 -17.37 18.49 -0.91
N LEU A 143 -16.26 17.78 -0.63
CA LEU A 143 -16.22 16.76 0.40
C LEU A 143 -16.38 17.36 1.80
N PRO A 144 -17.15 16.72 2.70
CA PRO A 144 -17.27 17.17 4.07
C PRO A 144 -15.88 17.17 4.74
N LYS A 145 -15.53 18.28 5.38
CA LYS A 145 -14.29 18.36 6.16
C LYS A 145 -14.42 17.39 7.35
N ARG A 146 -13.49 16.43 7.43
CA ARG A 146 -13.36 15.50 8.56
C ARG A 146 -13.10 16.25 9.86
#